data_AF-A0A382LSJ7-F1
#
_entry.id   AF-A0A382LSJ7-F1
#
_cell.length_a   1.000
_cell.length_b   1.000
_cell.length_c   1.000
_cell.angle_alpha   90.00
_cell.angle_beta   90.00
_cell.angle_gamma   90.00
#
_symmetry.space_group_name_H-M   'P 1'
#
loop_
_entity.id
_entity.type
_entity.pdbx_description
1 polymer ?
#
loop_
_entity_poly.entity_id
_entity_poly.type
_entity_poly.pdbx_seq_one_letter_code
_entity_poly.pdbx_strand_id
1 'polypeptide(L)' 'MIAKEVVNALKLIATEERRKVNEWFFKTGKGEYGYGDIFLGVTAPDLRRIAKKFSQEISLQELTELIR' A
#
# COMPACT_ATOMS: atom_id res chain seq x y z
N MET A 1 12.11 -12.79 3.02
CA MET A 1 10.67 -12.94 3.32
C MET A 1 9.95 -12.13 2.28
N ILE A 2 9.07 -12.78 1.52
CA ILE A 2 8.30 -12.20 0.43
C ILE A 2 7.49 -11.01 0.93
N ALA A 3 6.92 -11.06 2.14
CA ALA A 3 6.22 -9.92 2.74
C ALA A 3 7.08 -8.63 2.77
N LYS A 4 8.33 -8.74 3.20
CA LYS A 4 9.28 -7.61 3.22
C LYS A 4 9.61 -7.12 1.80
N GLU A 5 9.72 -8.03 0.85
CA GLU A 5 9.99 -7.70 -0.55
C GLU A 5 8.81 -6.98 -1.22
N VAL A 6 7.57 -7.40 -0.93
CA VAL A 6 6.35 -6.69 -1.35
C VAL A 6 6.35 -5.26 -0.84
N VAL A 7 6.60 -5.06 0.47
CA VAL A 7 6.64 -3.72 1.08
C VAL A 7 7.75 -2.87 0.47
N ASN A 8 8.93 -3.44 0.25
CA ASN A 8 10.04 -2.74 -0.39
C ASN A 8 9.72 -2.34 -1.84
N ALA A 9 9.11 -3.24 -2.61
CA ALA A 9 8.69 -2.97 -3.99
C ALA A 9 7.67 -1.83 -4.06
N LEU A 10 6.71 -1.78 -3.11
CA LEU A 10 5.74 -0.69 -3.01
C LEU A 10 6.42 0.63 -2.63
N LYS A 11 7.35 0.62 -1.67
CA LYS A 11 8.10 1.81 -1.24
C LYS A 11 8.97 2.40 -2.36
N LEU A 12 9.53 1.57 -3.24
CA LEU A 12 10.37 2.03 -4.35
C LEU A 12 9.63 2.88 -5.38
N ILE A 13 8.31 2.69 -5.51
CA ILE A 13 7.48 3.42 -6.49
C ILE A 13 6.53 4.42 -5.82
N ALA A 14 6.54 4.47 -4.49
CA ALA A 14 5.72 5.36 -3.72
C ALA A 14 6.18 6.81 -3.89
N THR A 15 5.24 7.74 -4.06
CA THR A 15 5.56 9.16 -4.17
C THR A 15 4.77 10.01 -3.19
N GLU A 16 5.41 11.06 -2.70
CA GLU A 16 4.78 12.04 -1.81
C GLU A 16 3.59 12.75 -2.46
N GLU A 17 3.70 13.06 -3.75
CA GLU A 17 2.61 13.66 -4.53
C GLU A 17 1.37 12.74 -4.54
N ARG A 18 1.57 11.45 -4.84
CA ARG A 18 0.46 10.49 -4.84
C ARG A 18 -0.09 10.27 -3.43
N ARG A 19 0.76 10.28 -2.41
CA ARG A 19 0.33 10.19 -1.00
C ARG A 19 -0.65 11.31 -0.67
N LYS A 20 -0.29 12.57 -0.97
CA LYS A 20 -1.16 13.73 -0.74
C LYS A 20 -2.49 13.65 -1.48
N VAL A 21 -2.46 13.20 -2.75
CA VAL A 21 -3.70 13.00 -3.54
C VAL A 21 -4.59 11.94 -2.90
N ASN A 22 -4.02 10.83 -2.45
CA ASN A 22 -4.78 9.78 -1.77
C ASN A 22 -5.37 10.29 -0.44
N GLU A 23 -4.56 10.95 0.39
CA GLU A 23 -4.98 11.52 1.67
C GLU A 23 -6.12 12.53 1.54
N TRP A 24 -6.09 13.37 0.50
CA TRP A 24 -7.17 14.30 0.15
C TRP A 24 -8.41 13.56 -0.33
N PHE A 25 -8.28 12.59 -1.24
CA PHE A 25 -9.40 11.85 -1.80
C PHE A 25 -10.16 11.05 -0.72
N PHE A 26 -9.42 10.39 0.18
CA PHE A 26 -9.98 9.61 1.28
C PHE A 26 -10.35 10.43 2.51
N LYS A 27 -10.05 11.74 2.51
CA LYS A 27 -10.41 12.68 3.58
C LYS A 27 -9.87 12.22 4.93
N THR A 28 -8.56 12.28 5.08
CA THR A 28 -7.81 11.80 6.25
C THR A 28 -7.59 12.86 7.33
N GLY A 29 -8.16 14.06 7.17
CA GLY A 29 -8.08 15.14 8.14
C GLY A 29 -8.90 14.88 9.42
N LYS A 30 -8.57 15.60 10.49
CA LYS A 30 -9.28 15.47 11.78
C LYS A 30 -10.77 15.79 11.62
N GLY A 31 -11.62 14.84 12.01
CA GLY A 31 -13.08 14.95 11.90
C GLY A 31 -13.64 14.52 10.54
N GLU A 32 -12.79 14.06 9.62
CA GLU A 32 -13.21 13.48 8.36
C GLU A 32 -13.34 11.95 8.45
N TYR A 33 -13.97 11.34 7.43
CA TYR A 33 -14.29 9.91 7.41
C TYR A 33 -13.06 9.00 7.47
N GLY A 34 -11.98 9.33 6.75
CA GLY A 34 -10.74 8.57 6.72
C GLY A 34 -9.74 8.99 7.79
N TYR A 35 -10.18 9.70 8.84
CA TYR A 35 -9.26 10.21 9.86
C TYR A 35 -8.47 9.06 10.51
N GLY A 36 -7.14 9.16 10.43
CA GLY A 36 -6.21 8.15 10.95
C GLY A 36 -5.64 7.20 9.90
N ASP A 37 -6.22 7.17 8.70
CA ASP A 37 -5.65 6.39 7.59
C ASP A 37 -4.33 7.01 7.11
N ILE A 38 -3.35 6.15 6.85
CA ILE A 38 -2.02 6.55 6.36
C ILE A 38 -1.81 5.93 4.98
N PHE A 39 -1.46 6.76 4.00
CA PHE A 39 -1.20 6.30 2.64
C PHE A 39 0.30 6.23 2.35
N LEU A 40 0.70 5.17 1.63
CA LEU A 40 2.07 5.03 1.16
C LEU A 40 2.36 5.92 -0.07
N GLY A 41 1.33 6.24 -0.87
CA GLY A 41 1.48 7.00 -2.12
C GLY A 41 1.70 6.13 -3.36
N VAL A 42 0.96 5.03 -3.46
CA VAL A 42 0.98 4.12 -4.63
C VAL A 42 -0.35 4.20 -5.37
N THR A 43 -0.32 4.06 -6.70
CA THR A 43 -1.52 4.02 -7.54
C THR A 43 -2.18 2.63 -7.51
N ALA A 44 -3.49 2.55 -7.74
CA ALA A 44 -4.18 1.26 -7.82
C ALA A 44 -3.64 0.34 -8.95
N PRO A 45 -3.33 0.84 -10.18
CA PRO A 45 -2.66 0.03 -11.20
C PRO A 45 -1.31 -0.54 -10.76
N ASP A 46 -0.46 0.26 -10.12
CA ASP A 46 0.86 -0.19 -9.67
C ASP A 46 0.79 -1.20 -8.53
N LEU A 47 -0.13 -0.99 -7.58
CA LEU A 47 -0.41 -1.94 -6.51
C LEU A 47 -0.77 -3.30 -7.09
N ARG A 48 -1.69 -3.36 -8.06
CA ARG A 48 -2.09 -4.61 -8.73
C ARG A 48 -0.93 -5.27 -9.47
N ARG A 49 -0.08 -4.47 -10.13
CA ARG A 49 1.11 -4.98 -10.83
C ARG A 49 2.09 -5.64 -9.87
N ILE A 50 2.36 -5.01 -8.72
CA ILE A 50 3.23 -5.59 -7.68
C ILE A 50 2.58 -6.83 -7.06
N ALA A 51 1.31 -6.77 -6.70
CA ALA A 51 0.60 -7.91 -6.13
C ALA A 51 0.65 -9.14 -7.06
N LYS A 52 0.44 -8.93 -8.38
CA LYS A 52 0.55 -10.00 -9.37
C LYS A 52 1.95 -10.61 -9.46
N LYS A 53 3.01 -9.82 -9.25
CA LYS A 53 4.40 -10.31 -9.29
C LYS A 53 4.67 -11.33 -8.18
N PHE A 54 4.11 -11.13 -6.99
CA PHE A 54 4.38 -11.96 -5.82
C PHE A 54 3.28 -13.01 -5.52
N SER A 55 2.16 -12.99 -6.25
CA SER A 55 0.97 -13.78 -5.90
C SER A 55 1.17 -15.29 -5.94
N GLN A 56 2.12 -15.79 -6.74
CA GLN A 56 2.43 -17.22 -6.81
C GLN A 56 3.45 -17.68 -5.76
N GLU A 57 4.18 -16.74 -5.15
CA GLU A 57 5.31 -17.03 -4.27
C GLU A 57 4.99 -16.76 -2.80
N ILE A 58 4.11 -15.80 -2.51
CA ILE A 58 3.77 -15.43 -1.13
C ILE A 58 2.95 -16.54 -0.45
N SER A 59 3.43 -16.98 0.73
CA SER A 59 2.69 -17.93 1.56
C SER A 59 1.51 -17.26 2.29
N LEU A 60 0.52 -18.04 2.73
CA LEU A 60 -0.59 -17.52 3.54
C LEU A 60 -0.08 -16.89 4.86
N GLN A 61 0.97 -17.46 5.45
CA GLN A 61 1.60 -16.93 6.66
C GLN A 61 2.18 -15.54 6.41
N GLU A 62 2.97 -15.36 5.35
CA GLU A 62 3.55 -14.06 5.00
C GLU A 62 2.48 -13.05 4.54
N LEU A 63 1.43 -13.50 3.84
CA LEU A 63 0.30 -12.64 3.51
C LEU A 63 -0.41 -12.13 4.78
N THR A 64 -0.54 -12.98 5.79
CA THR A 64 -1.13 -12.62 7.09
C THR A 64 -0.31 -11.53 7.79
N GLU A 65 1.01 -11.49 7.61
CA GLU A 65 1.86 -10.42 8.13
C GLU A 65 1.57 -9.05 7.50
N LEU A 66 1.06 -9.01 6.26
CA LEU A 66 0.77 -7.76 5.54
C LEU A 66 -0.59 -7.13 5.87
N ILE A 67 -1.52 -7.92 6.39
CA ILE A 67 -2.92 -7.50 6.67
C ILE A 67 -3.22 -7.37 8.16
N ARG A 68 -2.22 -7.59 9.01
CA ARG A 68 -2.32 -7.53 10.47
C ARG A 68 -2.11 -6.12 11.02
#